data_AF-A0A3B8W0G7-F1
#
_entry.id   AF-A0A3B8W0G7-F1
#
_cell.length_a   1.000
_cell.length_b   1.000
_cell.length_c   1.000
_cell.angle_alpha   90.00
_cell.angle_beta   90.00
_cell.angle_gamma   90.00
#
_symmetry.space_group_name_H-M   'P 1'
#
loop_
_entity.id
_entity.type
_entity.pdbx_description
1 polymer ?
#
loop_
_entity_poly.entity_id
_entity_poly.type
_entity_poly.pdbx_seq_one_letter_code
_entity_poly.pdbx_strand_id
1 'polypeptide(L)'
;IDTTAYNRPSWRQPIYQPEVYGPAIVFSRVSLNFITPYDSVSLQNTQGTYAMRDKLFVGQGGRFDWRSAGLSPDSVYYELDKYNFKTTQPVFKAEQGKLLYKGRLPGFTPGVLEFRSTSHRTPQAASFPRFRSYETDIKVMGIGDEHLKYTGGFGLNGPGMTSQSVSASQAMLELWGESDKRFRVVAASFGFKDSTISANSAKVTLYQENDSIYHPSVNFRYDRGRERVIITKDQSALRNAPFNSSFLSMDFSADQIQWDLKADSLGITTIGAGNIAPMVIESTDFYNP
;
A
#
# COMPACT_ATOMS: atom_id res chain seq x y z
N ILE A 1 5.66 -7.94 -37.80
CA ILE A 1 4.99 -7.17 -36.72
C ILE A 1 5.42 -7.82 -35.42
N ASP A 2 6.25 -7.17 -34.63
CA ASP A 2 6.71 -7.69 -33.34
C ASP A 2 5.52 -7.69 -32.35
N THR A 3 4.91 -8.87 -32.18
CA THR A 3 3.74 -9.07 -31.30
C THR A 3 4.11 -9.14 -29.83
N THR A 4 5.40 -9.10 -29.46
CA THR A 4 5.85 -9.20 -28.07
C THR A 4 5.46 -7.98 -27.23
N ALA A 5 5.13 -6.84 -27.86
CA ALA A 5 4.62 -5.66 -27.18
C ALA A 5 3.18 -5.85 -26.65
N TYR A 6 2.34 -6.66 -27.32
CA TYR A 6 0.94 -6.86 -26.96
C TYR A 6 0.75 -7.76 -25.73
N ASN A 7 1.71 -8.65 -25.48
CA ASN A 7 1.72 -9.52 -24.29
C ASN A 7 2.28 -8.84 -23.04
N ARG A 8 2.76 -7.59 -23.14
CA ARG A 8 3.22 -6.83 -21.98
C ARG A 8 2.02 -6.25 -21.24
N PRO A 9 2.08 -6.16 -19.90
CA PRO A 9 1.09 -5.40 -19.14
C PRO A 9 0.88 -4.01 -19.74
N SER A 10 -0.34 -3.48 -19.74
CA SER A 10 -0.72 -2.22 -20.40
C SER A 10 0.21 -1.04 -20.04
N TRP A 11 0.70 -1.01 -18.80
CA TRP A 11 1.64 0.02 -18.32
C TRP A 11 3.07 -0.09 -18.86
N ARG A 12 3.44 -1.22 -19.48
CA ARG A 12 4.70 -1.41 -20.23
C ARG A 12 4.53 -1.15 -21.73
N GLN A 13 3.31 -0.87 -22.19
CA GLN A 13 3.07 -0.49 -23.57
C GLN A 13 3.47 0.99 -23.77
N PRO A 14 3.92 1.38 -24.97
CA PRO A 14 4.24 2.77 -25.25
C PRO A 14 2.99 3.65 -25.12
N ILE A 15 3.06 4.72 -24.32
CA ILE A 15 2.02 5.75 -24.33
C ILE A 15 2.28 6.70 -25.49
N TYR A 16 1.28 6.85 -26.36
CA TYR A 16 1.31 7.86 -27.43
C TYR A 16 1.22 9.25 -26.81
N GLN A 17 2.25 10.07 -27.07
CA GLN A 17 2.24 11.47 -26.64
C GLN A 17 1.44 12.31 -27.64
N PRO A 18 0.74 13.37 -27.17
CA PRO A 18 0.10 14.31 -28.08
C PRO A 18 1.11 14.91 -29.05
N GLU A 19 0.72 15.01 -30.32
CA GLU A 19 1.50 15.72 -31.31
C GLU A 19 1.47 17.22 -31.04
N VAL A 20 2.61 17.88 -31.17
CA VAL A 20 2.74 19.31 -30.95
C VAL A 20 2.64 20.03 -32.29
N TYR A 21 1.65 20.93 -32.41
CA TYR A 21 1.41 21.72 -33.61
C TYR A 21 1.57 23.22 -33.34
N GLY A 22 2.15 23.94 -34.31
CA GLY A 22 2.29 25.40 -34.27
C GLY A 22 3.51 25.90 -33.47
N PRO A 23 3.49 27.16 -33.02
CA PRO A 23 4.62 27.75 -32.29
C PRO A 23 4.91 26.99 -30.99
N ALA A 24 6.15 26.53 -30.85
CA ALA A 24 6.60 25.72 -29.72
C ALA A 24 8.01 26.11 -29.26
N ILE A 25 8.28 25.89 -27.98
CA ILE A 25 9.61 26.06 -27.38
C ILE A 25 10.15 24.67 -27.05
N VAL A 26 11.33 24.35 -27.58
CA VAL A 26 12.00 23.07 -27.34
C VAL A 26 13.08 23.25 -26.28
N PHE A 27 13.01 22.43 -25.24
CA PHE A 27 13.98 22.40 -24.15
C PHE A 27 14.78 21.10 -24.22
N SER A 28 16.09 21.22 -24.46
CA SER A 28 17.03 20.08 -24.40
C SER A 28 17.35 19.67 -22.96
N ARG A 29 17.29 20.62 -22.02
CA ARG A 29 17.40 20.38 -20.57
C ARG A 29 16.78 21.53 -19.81
N VAL A 30 15.86 21.25 -18.89
CA VAL A 30 15.15 22.25 -18.08
C VAL A 30 14.75 21.66 -16.73
N SER A 31 14.57 22.54 -15.74
CA SER A 31 13.89 22.21 -14.48
C SER A 31 12.61 23.02 -14.40
N LEU A 32 11.48 22.36 -14.11
CA LEU A 32 10.16 22.98 -14.03
C LEU A 32 9.75 23.08 -12.57
N ASN A 33 9.40 24.28 -12.12
CA ASN A 33 8.89 24.51 -10.77
C ASN A 33 7.38 24.76 -10.83
N PHE A 34 6.62 23.99 -10.06
CA PHE A 34 5.18 24.14 -9.91
C PHE A 34 4.94 24.91 -8.61
N ILE A 35 4.71 26.22 -8.70
CA ILE A 35 4.58 27.11 -7.55
C ILE A 35 3.12 27.52 -7.41
N THR A 36 2.58 27.35 -6.20
CA THR A 36 1.23 27.76 -5.82
C THR A 36 1.25 28.42 -4.45
N PRO A 37 0.17 29.09 -3.99
CA PRO A 37 0.11 29.63 -2.63
C PRO A 37 0.27 28.58 -1.51
N TYR A 38 0.10 27.30 -1.84
CA TYR A 38 0.04 26.20 -0.88
C TYR A 38 1.28 25.31 -0.88
N ASP A 39 1.92 25.16 -2.05
CA ASP A 39 2.97 24.17 -2.26
C ASP A 39 3.90 24.58 -3.42
N SER A 40 5.12 24.08 -3.38
CA SER A 40 6.14 24.22 -4.42
C SER A 40 6.86 22.89 -4.62
N VAL A 41 6.75 22.33 -5.83
CA VAL A 41 7.47 21.11 -6.24
C VAL A 41 8.29 21.35 -7.50
N SER A 42 9.34 20.57 -7.68
CA SER A 42 10.25 20.69 -8.83
C SER A 42 10.37 19.38 -9.58
N LEU A 43 10.24 19.46 -10.91
CA LEU A 43 10.67 18.42 -11.84
C LEU A 43 12.03 18.81 -12.40
N GLN A 44 13.07 18.07 -12.04
CA GLN A 44 14.45 18.40 -12.36
C GLN A 44 14.97 17.65 -13.59
N ASN A 45 15.89 18.28 -14.33
CA ASN A 45 16.64 17.65 -15.42
C ASN A 45 15.77 16.95 -16.47
N THR A 46 14.66 17.56 -16.85
CA THR A 46 13.78 17.04 -17.89
C THR A 46 14.06 17.72 -19.23
N GLN A 47 13.53 17.15 -20.30
CA GLN A 47 13.52 17.73 -21.64
C GLN A 47 12.10 17.67 -22.19
N GLY A 48 11.79 18.50 -23.19
CA GLY A 48 10.45 18.48 -23.75
C GLY A 48 10.14 19.68 -24.62
N THR A 49 8.91 19.69 -25.12
CA THR A 49 8.39 20.74 -25.97
C THR A 49 7.18 21.38 -25.32
N TYR A 50 7.20 22.71 -25.22
CA TYR A 50 6.06 23.50 -24.78
C TYR A 50 5.29 24.04 -25.98
N ALA A 51 4.07 23.53 -26.19
CA ALA A 51 3.15 24.01 -27.19
C ALA A 51 2.43 25.28 -26.68
N MET A 52 2.73 26.44 -27.27
CA MET A 52 2.25 27.72 -26.74
C MET A 52 0.73 27.88 -26.88
N ARG A 53 0.17 27.43 -28.01
CA ARG A 53 -1.28 27.52 -28.30
C ARG A 53 -2.10 26.71 -27.29
N ASP A 54 -1.70 25.47 -27.07
CA ASP A 54 -2.47 24.51 -26.27
C ASP A 54 -2.07 24.55 -24.78
N LYS A 55 -1.05 25.35 -24.44
CA LYS A 55 -0.44 25.47 -23.10
C LYS A 55 -0.10 24.09 -22.53
N LEU A 56 0.46 23.24 -23.39
CA LEU A 56 0.76 21.84 -23.14
C LEU A 56 2.27 21.64 -23.11
N PHE A 57 2.78 21.01 -22.06
CA PHE A 57 4.15 20.52 -22.04
C PHE A 57 4.16 19.03 -22.32
N VAL A 58 4.87 18.61 -23.35
CA VAL A 58 5.13 17.21 -23.69
C VAL A 58 6.58 16.92 -23.34
N GLY A 59 6.79 16.12 -22.30
CA GLY A 59 8.09 15.92 -21.68
C GLY A 59 8.59 14.50 -21.73
N GLN A 60 9.91 14.37 -21.60
CA GLN A 60 10.59 13.08 -21.46
C GLN A 60 11.71 13.19 -20.41
N GLY A 61 11.86 12.15 -19.60
CA GLY A 61 12.91 12.08 -18.60
C GLY A 61 12.71 13.02 -17.42
N GLY A 62 13.74 13.11 -16.59
CA GLY A 62 13.76 13.96 -15.41
C GLY A 62 13.38 13.22 -14.13
N ARG A 63 13.48 13.96 -13.02
CA ARG A 63 13.30 13.45 -11.67
C ARG A 63 12.31 14.29 -10.89
N PHE A 64 11.37 13.63 -10.23
CA PHE A 64 10.41 14.22 -9.30
C PHE A 64 10.62 13.61 -7.91
N ASP A 65 10.68 14.41 -6.85
CA ASP A 65 11.01 13.94 -5.50
C ASP A 65 9.91 14.25 -4.46
N TRP A 66 10.11 13.76 -3.24
CA TRP A 66 9.15 13.92 -2.12
C TRP A 66 9.58 14.98 -1.09
N ARG A 67 10.41 15.96 -1.48
CA ARG A 67 10.87 17.01 -0.53
C ARG A 67 9.72 17.83 0.06
N SER A 68 8.66 18.11 -0.72
CA SER A 68 7.47 18.81 -0.20
C SER A 68 6.74 18.03 0.89
N ALA A 69 6.90 16.70 0.91
CA ALA A 69 6.39 15.80 1.94
C ALA A 69 7.43 15.47 3.03
N GLY A 70 8.60 16.14 3.02
CA GLY A 70 9.65 15.98 4.03
C GLY A 70 10.53 14.74 3.86
N LEU A 71 10.50 14.06 2.71
CA LEU A 71 11.41 12.94 2.43
C LEU A 71 12.62 13.40 1.61
N SER A 72 13.78 12.83 1.91
CA SER A 72 15.04 13.18 1.22
C SER A 72 15.00 12.83 -0.27
N PRO A 73 15.41 13.75 -1.17
CA PRO A 73 15.44 13.51 -2.62
C PRO A 73 16.49 12.47 -3.04
N ASP A 74 17.43 12.14 -2.15
CA ASP A 74 18.45 11.09 -2.40
C ASP A 74 17.93 9.69 -2.10
N SER A 75 16.85 9.61 -1.32
CA SER A 75 16.23 8.36 -0.87
C SER A 75 14.91 8.08 -1.56
N VAL A 76 14.15 9.11 -1.91
CA VAL A 76 12.80 8.99 -2.47
C VAL A 76 12.63 9.90 -3.67
N TYR A 77 12.64 9.30 -4.86
CA TYR A 77 12.41 10.01 -6.11
C TYR A 77 11.84 9.10 -7.19
N TYR A 78 11.13 9.70 -8.12
CA TYR A 78 10.54 9.07 -9.29
C TYR A 78 11.30 9.49 -10.54
N GLU A 79 11.74 8.53 -11.33
CA GLU A 79 12.32 8.74 -12.66
C GLU A 79 11.22 8.64 -13.70
N LEU A 80 11.04 9.72 -14.45
CA LEU A 80 10.02 9.80 -15.48
C LEU A 80 10.55 9.24 -16.80
N ASP A 81 9.69 8.59 -17.56
CA ASP A 81 9.93 8.34 -18.99
C ASP A 81 9.16 9.39 -19.80
N LYS A 82 8.01 9.07 -20.40
CA LYS A 82 7.21 10.05 -21.16
C LYS A 82 6.00 10.52 -20.36
N TYR A 83 5.68 11.80 -20.48
CA TYR A 83 4.55 12.41 -19.81
C TYR A 83 4.12 13.69 -20.52
N ASN A 84 2.91 14.15 -20.24
CA ASN A 84 2.46 15.46 -20.67
C ASN A 84 1.51 16.06 -19.64
N PHE A 85 1.43 17.39 -19.61
CA PHE A 85 0.51 18.10 -18.70
C PHE A 85 0.19 19.51 -19.23
N LYS A 86 -0.99 20.01 -18.87
CA LYS A 86 -1.38 21.40 -19.15
C LYS A 86 -0.70 22.32 -18.13
N THR A 87 0.04 23.31 -18.59
CA THR A 87 0.76 24.27 -17.72
C THR A 87 -0.17 25.23 -17.00
N THR A 88 -1.46 25.28 -17.39
CA THR A 88 -2.49 26.10 -16.75
C THR A 88 -3.09 25.47 -15.49
N GLN A 89 -2.73 24.24 -15.15
CA GLN A 89 -3.32 23.51 -14.03
C GLN A 89 -2.22 23.09 -13.04
N PRO A 90 -2.46 23.21 -11.72
CA PRO A 90 -1.50 22.77 -10.70
C PRO A 90 -1.63 21.26 -10.44
N VAL A 91 -1.69 20.48 -11.53
CA VAL A 91 -1.80 19.02 -11.50
C VAL A 91 -0.75 18.42 -12.42
N PHE A 92 -0.20 17.30 -12.00
CA PHE A 92 0.79 16.57 -12.75
C PHE A 92 0.56 15.08 -12.57
N LYS A 93 0.57 14.32 -13.66
CA LYS A 93 0.41 12.86 -13.64
C LYS A 93 1.38 12.24 -14.63
N ALA A 94 2.08 11.20 -14.19
CA ALA A 94 2.96 10.41 -15.04
C ALA A 94 2.65 8.91 -14.83
N GLU A 95 2.31 8.23 -15.91
CA GLU A 95 2.02 6.79 -15.90
C GLU A 95 3.23 5.96 -16.35
N GLN A 96 4.23 6.59 -16.98
CA GLN A 96 5.48 5.94 -17.37
C GLN A 96 6.66 6.46 -16.56
N GLY A 97 7.20 5.58 -15.74
CA GLY A 97 8.32 5.85 -14.87
C GLY A 97 8.36 4.89 -13.70
N LYS A 98 9.24 5.17 -12.76
CA LYS A 98 9.56 4.25 -11.66
C LYS A 98 10.02 5.00 -10.42
N LEU A 99 9.54 4.57 -9.26
CA LEU A 99 9.90 5.11 -7.96
C LEU A 99 11.12 4.37 -7.41
N LEU A 100 12.10 5.11 -6.88
CA LEU A 100 13.06 4.61 -5.92
C LEU A 100 12.62 5.03 -4.52
N TYR A 101 12.61 4.08 -3.58
CA TYR A 101 12.51 4.38 -2.15
C TYR A 101 13.51 3.51 -1.38
N LYS A 102 14.70 4.06 -1.11
CA LYS A 102 15.75 3.35 -0.37
C LYS A 102 15.26 2.90 1.00
N GLY A 103 15.52 1.64 1.34
CA GLY A 103 15.11 1.03 2.61
C GLY A 103 13.64 0.59 2.67
N ARG A 104 12.83 0.87 1.64
CA ARG A 104 11.43 0.41 1.53
C ARG A 104 11.19 -0.48 0.33
N LEU A 105 11.78 -0.15 -0.82
CA LEU A 105 11.64 -0.89 -2.06
C LEU A 105 12.95 -1.58 -2.43
N PRO A 106 12.90 -2.83 -2.93
CA PRO A 106 14.11 -3.60 -3.27
C PRO A 106 14.88 -3.00 -4.46
N GLY A 107 14.25 -2.10 -5.22
CA GLY A 107 14.84 -1.42 -6.35
C GLY A 107 13.88 -0.36 -6.90
N PHE A 108 14.04 -0.03 -8.17
CA PHE A 108 13.09 0.83 -8.87
C PHE A 108 11.78 0.09 -9.14
N THR A 109 10.67 0.64 -8.66
CA THR A 109 9.34 0.06 -8.84
C THR A 109 8.53 0.87 -9.85
N PRO A 110 8.12 0.28 -10.98
CA PRO A 110 7.22 0.93 -11.93
C PRO A 110 5.86 1.28 -11.30
N GLY A 111 5.33 2.44 -11.64
CA GLY A 111 4.03 2.87 -11.14
C GLY A 111 3.60 4.24 -11.64
N VAL A 112 2.46 4.70 -11.15
CA VAL A 112 1.89 6.00 -11.47
C VAL A 112 2.30 7.02 -10.42
N LEU A 113 2.83 8.15 -10.86
CA LEU A 113 3.03 9.36 -10.06
C LEU A 113 1.86 10.32 -10.29
N GLU A 114 1.32 10.86 -9.20
CA GLU A 114 0.29 11.90 -9.23
C GLU A 114 0.69 13.03 -8.28
N PHE A 115 0.52 14.27 -8.72
CA PHE A 115 0.68 15.47 -7.92
C PHE A 115 -0.49 16.42 -8.19
N ARG A 116 -0.96 17.02 -7.10
CA ARG A 116 -1.93 18.11 -7.12
C ARG A 116 -1.57 19.05 -5.98
N SER A 117 -1.46 20.34 -6.26
CA SER A 117 -1.29 21.31 -5.19
C SER A 117 -2.53 21.33 -4.29
N THR A 118 -2.31 21.10 -3.00
CA THR A 118 -3.35 21.14 -1.96
C THR A 118 -2.79 21.82 -0.72
N SER A 119 -3.61 22.62 -0.04
CA SER A 119 -3.22 23.26 1.23
C SER A 119 -2.87 22.22 2.29
N HIS A 120 -1.70 22.37 2.91
CA HIS A 120 -1.25 21.60 4.06
C HIS A 120 -0.46 22.50 5.03
N ARG A 121 -0.58 22.24 6.33
CA ARG A 121 0.12 23.04 7.35
C ARG A 121 1.57 22.64 7.56
N THR A 122 1.90 21.37 7.32
CA THR A 122 3.24 20.80 7.50
C THR A 122 3.54 19.79 6.41
N PRO A 123 4.82 19.52 6.09
CA PRO A 123 5.19 18.45 5.16
C PRO A 123 4.64 17.07 5.56
N GLN A 124 4.53 16.80 6.86
CA GLN A 124 4.02 15.54 7.39
C GLN A 124 2.51 15.35 7.14
N ALA A 125 1.78 16.45 6.97
CA ALA A 125 0.36 16.45 6.64
C ALA A 125 0.10 16.50 5.12
N ALA A 126 1.15 16.54 4.29
CA ALA A 126 1.01 16.57 2.84
C ALA A 126 0.36 15.27 2.36
N SER A 127 -0.62 15.40 1.45
CA SER A 127 -1.30 14.24 0.85
C SER A 127 -0.78 13.90 -0.55
N PHE A 128 0.07 14.78 -1.10
CA PHE A 128 0.80 14.65 -2.36
C PHE A 128 2.28 14.92 -2.09
N PRO A 129 3.20 14.42 -2.94
CA PRO A 129 2.97 13.62 -4.13
C PRO A 129 2.44 12.21 -3.81
N ARG A 130 1.81 11.55 -4.77
CA ARG A 130 1.25 10.20 -4.64
C ARG A 130 1.91 9.25 -5.62
N PHE A 131 2.19 8.04 -5.16
CA PHE A 131 2.65 6.93 -6.00
C PHE A 131 1.77 5.71 -5.80
N ARG A 132 1.49 4.99 -6.89
CA ARG A 132 0.89 3.65 -6.87
C ARG A 132 1.65 2.73 -7.81
N SER A 133 2.14 1.63 -7.29
CA SER A 133 2.82 0.59 -8.07
C SER A 133 1.89 -0.13 -9.03
N TYR A 134 2.45 -0.59 -10.14
CA TYR A 134 1.77 -1.53 -11.03
C TYR A 134 1.88 -2.99 -10.55
N GLU A 135 3.01 -3.31 -9.93
CA GLU A 135 3.27 -4.63 -9.34
C GLU A 135 2.48 -4.81 -8.05
N THR A 136 2.11 -6.05 -7.75
CA THR A 136 1.24 -6.39 -6.61
C THR A 136 1.83 -7.43 -5.67
N ASP A 137 3.08 -7.81 -5.90
CA ASP A 137 3.84 -8.83 -5.19
C ASP A 137 5.19 -8.27 -4.69
N ILE A 138 5.22 -6.95 -4.42
CA ILE A 138 6.42 -6.26 -3.96
C ILE A 138 6.70 -6.66 -2.51
N LYS A 139 7.93 -7.13 -2.27
CA LYS A 139 8.47 -7.39 -0.93
C LYS A 139 8.96 -6.07 -0.32
N VAL A 140 8.12 -5.43 0.48
CA VAL A 140 8.43 -4.12 1.08
C VAL A 140 9.31 -4.32 2.32
N MET A 141 10.36 -3.51 2.42
CA MET A 141 11.38 -3.58 3.46
C MET A 141 11.14 -2.55 4.58
N GLY A 142 11.77 -2.80 5.73
CA GLY A 142 11.81 -1.87 6.86
C GLY A 142 10.47 -1.63 7.55
N ILE A 143 9.47 -2.49 7.33
CA ILE A 143 8.13 -2.35 7.91
C ILE A 143 8.04 -2.84 9.36
N GLY A 144 9.14 -3.34 9.92
CA GLY A 144 9.26 -3.89 11.28
C GLY A 144 10.67 -4.46 11.45
N ASP A 145 10.79 -5.44 12.34
CA ASP A 145 11.94 -6.34 12.38
C ASP A 145 12.05 -7.18 11.09
N GLU A 146 13.10 -8.00 11.02
CA GLU A 146 13.37 -8.88 9.86
C GLU A 146 12.39 -10.05 9.71
N HIS A 147 11.63 -10.38 10.75
CA HIS A 147 10.66 -11.46 10.73
C HIS A 147 9.29 -10.99 10.20
N LEU A 148 9.00 -9.70 10.24
CA LEU A 148 7.78 -9.11 9.71
C LEU A 148 7.90 -8.82 8.21
N LYS A 149 7.22 -9.64 7.41
CA LYS A 149 7.26 -9.60 5.94
C LYS A 149 5.94 -9.12 5.38
N TYR A 150 5.99 -8.15 4.48
CA TYR A 150 4.85 -7.70 3.68
C TYR A 150 5.11 -7.96 2.20
N THR A 151 4.14 -8.56 1.53
CA THR A 151 4.14 -8.78 0.08
C THR A 151 2.83 -8.27 -0.49
N GLY A 152 2.89 -7.30 -1.40
CA GLY A 152 1.68 -6.68 -1.93
C GLY A 152 1.95 -5.52 -2.88
N GLY A 153 0.91 -4.75 -3.16
CA GLY A 153 1.07 -3.43 -3.78
C GLY A 153 1.82 -2.47 -2.86
N PHE A 154 2.49 -1.49 -3.45
CA PHE A 154 3.11 -0.37 -2.76
C PHE A 154 2.55 0.97 -3.25
N GLY A 155 2.15 1.82 -2.31
CA GLY A 155 1.83 3.22 -2.58
C GLY A 155 2.47 4.15 -1.55
N LEU A 156 2.57 5.42 -1.91
CA LEU A 156 3.14 6.46 -1.06
C LEU A 156 2.32 7.73 -1.24
N ASN A 157 1.61 8.16 -0.19
CA ASN A 157 0.75 9.35 -0.20
C ASN A 157 1.37 10.43 0.71
N GLY A 158 1.96 11.46 0.10
CA GLY A 158 2.87 12.35 0.83
C GLY A 158 3.94 11.51 1.53
N PRO A 159 4.15 11.64 2.85
CA PRO A 159 5.11 10.80 3.59
C PRO A 159 4.56 9.41 3.96
N GLY A 160 3.25 9.17 3.83
CA GLY A 160 2.57 7.98 4.34
C GLY A 160 2.61 6.80 3.37
N MET A 161 3.20 5.68 3.80
CA MET A 161 3.17 4.44 3.04
C MET A 161 1.77 3.81 3.04
N THR A 162 1.38 3.24 1.90
CA THR A 162 0.13 2.50 1.72
C THR A 162 0.38 1.17 0.99
N SER A 163 -0.59 0.28 1.05
CA SER A 163 -0.61 -1.01 0.35
C SER A 163 -1.20 -0.94 -1.07
N GLN A 164 -1.45 0.27 -1.59
CA GLN A 164 -2.18 0.46 -2.83
C GLN A 164 -1.37 0.09 -4.08
N SER A 165 -2.02 -0.52 -5.05
CA SER A 165 -1.53 -0.73 -6.41
C SER A 165 -2.56 -0.22 -7.42
N VAL A 166 -2.20 -0.17 -8.70
CA VAL A 166 -3.13 0.23 -9.76
C VAL A 166 -4.23 -0.79 -10.00
N SER A 167 -3.94 -2.09 -9.87
CA SER A 167 -4.90 -3.19 -10.11
C SER A 167 -5.68 -3.63 -8.86
N ALA A 168 -5.37 -3.09 -7.68
CA ALA A 168 -6.07 -3.36 -6.42
C ALA A 168 -6.12 -4.85 -6.01
N SER A 169 -4.98 -5.55 -6.10
CA SER A 169 -4.84 -6.94 -5.62
C SER A 169 -4.73 -7.05 -4.11
N GLN A 170 -5.02 -8.25 -3.58
CA GLN A 170 -4.76 -8.58 -2.18
C GLN A 170 -3.27 -8.52 -1.85
N ALA A 171 -2.99 -8.12 -0.63
CA ALA A 171 -1.66 -8.15 -0.03
C ALA A 171 -1.61 -9.16 1.12
N MET A 172 -0.39 -9.50 1.51
CA MET A 172 -0.10 -10.47 2.55
C MET A 172 0.89 -9.89 3.56
N LEU A 173 0.58 -10.07 4.84
CA LEU A 173 1.46 -9.80 5.96
C LEU A 173 1.74 -11.10 6.70
N GLU A 174 3.00 -11.38 6.96
CA GLU A 174 3.45 -12.56 7.71
C GLU A 174 4.42 -12.13 8.80
N LEU A 175 4.24 -12.66 10.00
CA LEU A 175 5.25 -12.58 11.05
C LEU A 175 5.83 -13.98 11.25
N TRP A 176 7.15 -14.07 11.19
CA TRP A 176 7.90 -15.27 11.49
C TRP A 176 8.43 -15.22 12.93
N GLY A 177 8.60 -16.38 13.56
CA GLY A 177 9.45 -16.55 14.72
C GLY A 177 10.85 -16.99 14.28
N GLU A 178 11.57 -17.64 15.19
CA GLU A 178 12.88 -18.23 14.91
C GLU A 178 12.79 -19.41 13.93
N SER A 179 11.86 -20.33 14.18
CA SER A 179 11.64 -21.54 13.36
C SER A 179 10.38 -21.44 12.49
N ASP A 180 9.28 -20.95 13.06
CA ASP A 180 7.94 -21.13 12.50
C ASP A 180 7.19 -19.81 12.32
N LYS A 181 6.17 -19.80 11.45
CA LYS A 181 5.29 -18.64 11.30
C LYS A 181 4.52 -18.42 12.60
N ARG A 182 4.32 -17.15 12.98
CA ARG A 182 3.44 -16.73 14.10
C ARG A 182 2.05 -16.43 13.59
N PHE A 183 1.94 -15.60 12.54
CA PHE A 183 0.67 -15.34 11.89
C PHE A 183 0.83 -15.04 10.40
N ARG A 184 -0.28 -15.20 9.68
CA ARG A 184 -0.47 -14.74 8.31
C ARG A 184 -1.80 -14.00 8.20
N VAL A 185 -1.75 -12.85 7.54
CA VAL A 185 -2.92 -12.00 7.29
C VAL A 185 -2.98 -11.70 5.79
N VAL A 186 -4.14 -11.90 5.17
CA VAL A 186 -4.39 -11.55 3.76
C VAL A 186 -5.56 -10.59 3.71
N ALA A 187 -5.37 -9.44 3.06
CA ALA A 187 -6.38 -8.39 2.98
C ALA A 187 -6.26 -7.59 1.68
N ALA A 188 -7.34 -6.92 1.28
CA ALA A 188 -7.31 -6.00 0.13
C ALA A 188 -6.42 -4.78 0.39
N SER A 189 -6.29 -4.35 1.64
CA SER A 189 -5.43 -3.24 2.02
C SER A 189 -4.95 -3.35 3.47
N PHE A 190 -3.70 -2.97 3.68
CA PHE A 190 -3.11 -2.69 4.98
C PHE A 190 -2.91 -1.18 5.17
N GLY A 191 -3.26 -0.70 6.36
CA GLY A 191 -2.91 0.62 6.87
C GLY A 191 -1.63 0.55 7.69
N PHE A 192 -0.69 1.45 7.40
CA PHE A 192 0.56 1.59 8.13
C PHE A 192 0.55 2.95 8.83
N LYS A 193 0.48 2.95 10.16
CA LYS A 193 0.44 4.18 10.96
C LYS A 193 1.30 4.02 12.20
N ASP A 194 2.32 4.85 12.33
CA ASP A 194 3.24 4.84 13.48
C ASP A 194 3.84 3.44 13.71
N SER A 195 3.59 2.83 14.87
CA SER A 195 3.97 1.45 15.22
C SER A 195 2.93 0.40 14.83
N THR A 196 1.80 0.79 14.26
CA THR A 196 0.64 -0.07 14.04
C THR A 196 0.47 -0.44 12.57
N ILE A 197 0.17 -1.72 12.32
CA ILE A 197 -0.33 -2.22 11.05
C ILE A 197 -1.75 -2.71 11.25
N SER A 198 -2.68 -2.31 10.39
CA SER A 198 -4.08 -2.75 10.49
C SER A 198 -4.66 -3.15 9.14
N ALA A 199 -5.64 -4.04 9.15
CA ALA A 199 -6.39 -4.44 7.98
C ALA A 199 -7.85 -4.69 8.37
N ASN A 200 -8.78 -4.28 7.50
CA ASN A 200 -10.20 -4.55 7.66
C ASN A 200 -10.59 -5.73 6.75
N SER A 201 -11.59 -6.50 7.16
CA SER A 201 -12.09 -7.66 6.41
C SER A 201 -10.97 -8.61 5.97
N ALA A 202 -10.01 -8.82 6.87
CA ALA A 202 -8.82 -9.61 6.62
C ALA A 202 -9.05 -11.09 6.94
N LYS A 203 -8.50 -11.96 6.09
CA LYS A 203 -8.35 -13.38 6.38
C LYS A 203 -7.14 -13.54 7.31
N VAL A 204 -7.34 -14.12 8.48
CA VAL A 204 -6.28 -14.27 9.50
C VAL A 204 -6.06 -15.74 9.81
N THR A 205 -4.78 -16.12 9.93
CA THR A 205 -4.32 -17.41 10.42
C THR A 205 -3.28 -17.15 11.49
N LEU A 206 -3.55 -17.58 12.73
CA LEU A 206 -2.60 -17.60 13.83
C LEU A 206 -2.05 -19.02 13.92
N TYR A 207 -0.74 -19.19 13.90
CA TYR A 207 -0.11 -20.50 13.87
C TYR A 207 0.31 -20.95 15.27
N GLN A 208 0.17 -22.25 15.52
CA GLN A 208 0.62 -22.96 16.70
C GLN A 208 1.27 -24.26 16.23
N GLU A 209 2.58 -24.22 15.94
CA GLU A 209 3.31 -25.32 15.31
C GLU A 209 2.64 -25.76 13.98
N ASN A 210 2.13 -27.00 13.94
CA ASN A 210 1.43 -27.57 12.78
C ASN A 210 -0.06 -27.20 12.75
N ASP A 211 -0.57 -26.55 13.80
CA ASP A 211 -1.95 -26.16 13.96
C ASP A 211 -2.17 -24.66 13.75
N SER A 212 -3.44 -24.26 13.66
CA SER A 212 -3.80 -22.85 13.56
C SER A 212 -5.18 -22.50 14.08
N ILE A 213 -5.35 -21.23 14.42
CA ILE A 213 -6.65 -20.58 14.55
C ILE A 213 -6.89 -19.75 13.29
N TYR A 214 -8.00 -19.99 12.61
CA TYR A 214 -8.35 -19.41 11.33
C TYR A 214 -9.66 -18.62 11.40
N HIS A 215 -9.70 -17.46 10.72
CA HIS A 215 -10.96 -16.75 10.44
C HIS A 215 -10.97 -16.14 9.03
N PRO A 216 -12.10 -16.24 8.29
CA PRO A 216 -12.17 -15.76 6.92
C PRO A 216 -12.27 -14.24 6.78
N SER A 217 -12.82 -13.52 7.77
CA SER A 217 -12.94 -12.05 7.71
C SER A 217 -13.02 -11.36 9.07
N VAL A 218 -11.96 -10.63 9.45
CA VAL A 218 -11.88 -9.90 10.73
C VAL A 218 -11.18 -8.55 10.56
N ASN A 219 -11.37 -7.65 11.51
CA ASN A 219 -10.47 -6.51 11.69
C ASN A 219 -9.21 -7.00 12.40
N PHE A 220 -8.06 -6.77 11.78
CA PHE A 220 -6.74 -7.10 12.31
C PHE A 220 -5.99 -5.83 12.68
N ARG A 221 -5.32 -5.85 13.83
CA ARG A 221 -4.41 -4.81 14.28
C ARG A 221 -3.19 -5.45 14.94
N TYR A 222 -2.00 -5.04 14.50
CA TYR A 222 -0.72 -5.40 15.08
C TYR A 222 0.01 -4.15 15.57
N ASP A 223 0.29 -4.06 16.87
CA ASP A 223 1.16 -3.04 17.46
C ASP A 223 2.56 -3.61 17.60
N ARG A 224 3.49 -3.17 16.73
CA ARG A 224 4.88 -3.64 16.73
C ARG A 224 5.62 -3.27 18.02
N GLY A 225 5.29 -2.12 18.62
CA GLY A 225 6.02 -1.65 19.81
C GLY A 225 5.67 -2.44 21.06
N ARG A 226 4.46 -3.00 21.11
CA ARG A 226 3.98 -3.87 22.20
C ARG A 226 3.99 -5.36 21.82
N GLU A 227 4.36 -5.68 20.59
CA GLU A 227 4.28 -7.03 20.01
C GLU A 227 2.91 -7.68 20.28
N ARG A 228 1.84 -6.92 20.00
CA ARG A 228 0.47 -7.29 20.36
C ARG A 228 -0.43 -7.36 19.14
N VAL A 229 -1.09 -8.50 18.97
CA VAL A 229 -2.13 -8.72 17.97
C VAL A 229 -3.50 -8.55 18.61
N ILE A 230 -4.37 -7.81 17.93
CA ILE A 230 -5.78 -7.66 18.28
C ILE A 230 -6.60 -7.98 17.04
N ILE A 231 -7.52 -8.91 17.20
CA ILE A 231 -8.49 -9.31 16.19
C ILE A 231 -9.87 -9.00 16.73
N THR A 232 -10.71 -8.35 15.94
CA THR A 232 -12.12 -8.10 16.28
C THR A 232 -13.04 -8.41 15.11
N LYS A 233 -14.33 -8.61 15.39
CA LYS A 233 -15.35 -8.70 14.34
C LYS A 233 -15.29 -7.51 13.41
N ASP A 234 -15.46 -7.78 12.13
CA ASP A 234 -15.55 -6.76 11.10
C ASP A 234 -17.01 -6.44 10.77
N GLN A 235 -17.23 -5.70 9.68
CA GLN A 235 -18.57 -5.35 9.21
C GLN A 235 -18.98 -6.14 7.95
N SER A 236 -18.24 -7.19 7.60
CA SER A 236 -18.55 -8.01 6.43
C SER A 236 -19.71 -8.97 6.69
N ALA A 237 -20.21 -9.59 5.61
CA ALA A 237 -21.17 -10.70 5.71
C ALA A 237 -20.60 -11.92 6.48
N LEU A 238 -19.27 -12.03 6.56
CA LEU A 238 -18.57 -13.14 7.22
C LEU A 238 -18.17 -12.82 8.67
N ARG A 239 -18.60 -11.68 9.23
CA ARG A 239 -18.26 -11.26 10.60
C ARG A 239 -18.74 -12.23 11.71
N ASN A 240 -19.72 -13.07 11.38
CA ASN A 240 -20.32 -14.05 12.29
C ASN A 240 -19.85 -15.48 11.99
N ALA A 241 -18.93 -15.67 11.04
CA ALA A 241 -18.30 -16.97 10.87
C ALA A 241 -17.59 -17.36 12.17
N PRO A 242 -17.54 -18.65 12.54
CA PRO A 242 -16.75 -19.08 13.66
C PRO A 242 -15.25 -18.96 13.33
N PHE A 243 -14.44 -18.82 14.37
CA PHE A 243 -13.03 -19.15 14.31
C PHE A 243 -12.88 -20.66 14.30
N ASN A 244 -12.04 -21.20 13.42
CA ASN A 244 -11.72 -22.61 13.39
C ASN A 244 -10.34 -22.85 14.03
N SER A 245 -10.26 -23.75 15.01
CA SER A 245 -9.01 -24.20 15.63
C SER A 245 -8.73 -25.64 15.27
N SER A 246 -7.64 -25.91 14.53
CA SER A 246 -7.24 -27.28 14.21
C SER A 246 -6.68 -28.02 15.43
N PHE A 247 -5.95 -27.32 16.31
CA PHE A 247 -5.38 -27.90 17.53
C PHE A 247 -6.46 -28.46 18.45
N LEU A 248 -7.56 -27.73 18.61
CA LEU A 248 -8.68 -28.15 19.46
C LEU A 248 -9.73 -28.96 18.69
N SER A 249 -9.65 -29.01 17.35
CA SER A 249 -10.71 -29.55 16.48
C SER A 249 -12.08 -28.95 16.83
N MET A 250 -12.11 -27.61 16.94
CA MET A 250 -13.26 -26.84 17.40
C MET A 250 -13.46 -25.58 16.58
N ASP A 251 -14.73 -25.26 16.37
CA ASP A 251 -15.21 -23.96 15.92
C ASP A 251 -15.71 -23.17 17.13
N PHE A 252 -15.32 -21.90 17.24
CA PHE A 252 -15.78 -21.05 18.33
C PHE A 252 -16.11 -19.63 17.88
N SER A 253 -17.15 -19.06 18.48
CA SER A 253 -17.50 -17.65 18.29
C SER A 253 -16.67 -16.76 19.21
N ALA A 254 -16.12 -15.66 18.70
CA ALA A 254 -15.46 -14.65 19.53
C ALA A 254 -15.72 -13.24 18.99
N ASP A 255 -15.84 -12.25 19.87
CA ASP A 255 -15.89 -10.85 19.47
C ASP A 255 -14.49 -10.25 19.36
N GLN A 256 -13.56 -10.75 20.17
CA GLN A 256 -12.18 -10.32 20.22
C GLN A 256 -11.24 -11.48 20.52
N ILE A 257 -10.11 -11.51 19.82
CA ILE A 257 -8.91 -12.25 20.22
C ILE A 257 -7.79 -11.23 20.47
N GLN A 258 -7.12 -11.35 21.60
CA GLN A 258 -5.93 -10.58 21.93
C GLN A 258 -4.78 -11.52 22.22
N TRP A 259 -3.67 -11.33 21.53
CA TRP A 259 -2.47 -12.13 21.72
C TRP A 259 -1.26 -11.22 21.94
N ASP A 260 -0.62 -11.38 23.10
CA ASP A 260 0.70 -10.83 23.37
C ASP A 260 1.73 -11.85 22.87
N LEU A 261 2.54 -11.48 21.87
CA LEU A 261 3.45 -12.43 21.22
C LEU A 261 4.55 -12.95 22.16
N LYS A 262 4.72 -12.34 23.33
CA LYS A 262 5.63 -12.80 24.39
C LYS A 262 4.99 -13.80 25.34
N ALA A 263 3.66 -13.92 25.31
CA ALA A 263 2.92 -14.86 26.12
C ALA A 263 2.72 -16.19 25.38
N ASP A 264 2.60 -17.27 26.16
CA ASP A 264 2.25 -18.61 25.73
C ASP A 264 0.73 -18.81 25.54
N SER A 265 -0.06 -17.77 25.80
CA SER A 265 -1.52 -17.79 25.80
C SER A 265 -2.09 -16.60 25.06
N LEU A 266 -3.30 -16.79 24.54
CA LEU A 266 -4.12 -15.73 23.94
C LEU A 266 -5.43 -15.60 24.71
N GLY A 267 -5.95 -14.38 24.77
CA GLY A 267 -7.25 -14.09 25.35
C GLY A 267 -8.34 -14.11 24.28
N ILE A 268 -9.45 -14.80 24.56
CA ILE A 268 -10.64 -14.84 23.70
C ILE A 268 -11.80 -14.27 24.51
N THR A 269 -12.50 -13.28 23.93
CA THR A 269 -13.57 -12.56 24.63
C THR A 269 -14.81 -12.44 23.74
N THR A 270 -15.98 -12.61 24.36
CA THR A 270 -17.28 -12.20 23.83
C THR A 270 -17.78 -10.99 24.62
N ILE A 271 -18.10 -9.91 23.93
CA ILE A 271 -18.56 -8.64 24.51
C ILE A 271 -20.09 -8.69 24.57
N GLY A 272 -20.63 -9.08 25.72
CA GLY A 272 -22.07 -9.02 25.98
C GLY A 272 -22.52 -7.61 26.36
N ALA A 273 -23.39 -6.99 25.56
CA ALA A 273 -24.09 -5.77 25.95
C ALA A 273 -25.45 -6.14 26.56
N GLY A 274 -25.51 -6.28 27.90
CA GLY A 274 -26.76 -6.40 28.68
C GLY A 274 -27.52 -7.73 28.56
N ASN A 275 -27.47 -8.40 27.40
CA ASN A 275 -27.90 -9.78 27.22
C ASN A 275 -26.66 -10.65 27.05
N ILE A 276 -26.52 -11.68 27.88
CA ILE A 276 -25.39 -12.61 27.85
C ILE A 276 -25.44 -13.36 26.51
N ALA A 277 -24.60 -12.97 25.56
CA ALA A 277 -24.30 -13.80 24.39
C ALA A 277 -23.17 -14.75 24.82
N PRO A 278 -23.46 -16.04 25.07
CA PRO A 278 -22.42 -16.99 25.46
C PRO A 278 -21.45 -17.21 24.29
N MET A 279 -20.20 -17.49 24.62
CA MET A 279 -19.27 -18.07 23.65
C MET A 279 -19.79 -19.44 23.24
N VAL A 280 -20.10 -19.60 21.96
CA VAL A 280 -20.44 -20.89 21.36
C VAL A 280 -19.14 -21.58 20.98
N ILE A 281 -18.97 -22.82 21.43
CA ILE A 281 -17.84 -23.70 21.09
C ILE A 281 -18.44 -25.01 20.62
N GLU A 282 -18.12 -25.42 19.40
CA GLU A 282 -18.63 -26.61 18.75
C GLU A 282 -17.45 -27.46 18.26
N SER A 283 -17.50 -28.77 18.44
CA SER A 283 -16.49 -29.66 17.87
C SER A 283 -16.69 -29.76 16.36
N THR A 284 -15.60 -29.84 15.59
CA THR A 284 -15.67 -30.10 14.15
C THR A 284 -16.24 -31.47 13.81
N ASP A 285 -16.18 -32.41 14.75
CA ASP A 285 -16.76 -33.76 14.64
C ASP A 285 -18.18 -33.84 15.22
N PHE A 286 -18.80 -32.70 15.55
CA PHE A 286 -20.16 -32.67 16.08
C PHE A 286 -21.15 -33.18 15.02
N TYR A 287 -21.64 -34.40 15.24
CA TYR A 287 -22.70 -35.02 14.47
C TYR A 287 -24.01 -34.96 15.26
N ASN A 288 -25.00 -34.24 14.74
CA ASN A 288 -26.37 -34.24 15.27
C ASN A 288 -27.31 -34.92 14.27
N PRO A 289 -27.72 -36.19 14.50
CA PRO A 289 -28.59 -36.96 13.60
C PRO A 289 -30.01 -36.40 13.45
#